data_AF-A0A858X1R3-F1
#
_entry.id   AF-A0A858X1R3-F1
#
_cell.length_a   1.000
_cell.length_b   1.000
_cell.length_c   1.000
_cell.angle_alpha   90.00
_cell.angle_beta   90.00
_cell.angle_gamma   90.00
#
_symmetry.space_group_name_H-M   'P 1'
#
loop_
_entity.id
_entity.type
_entity.pdbx_description
1 polymer ?
#
loop_
_entity_poly.entity_id
_entity_poly.type
_entity_poly.pdbx_seq_one_letter_code
_entity_poly.pdbx_strand_id
1 'polypeptide(L)'
;MNLVLSLIALIPWEAQLVFALVALAGLVFLVFTWFGLAAARTLAVWGAGGAFALALLARAFQKGQSHEIDRAEKAADRAIGKANEARARAERSALDGRLRDDDGFQRRD
;
A
#
# COMPACT_ATOMS: atom_id res chain seq x y z
N MET A 1 3.52 10.53 -9.79
CA MET A 1 2.27 10.88 -9.06
C MET A 1 2.25 10.10 -7.75
N ASN A 2 1.85 10.72 -6.63
CA ASN A 2 1.41 10.07 -5.37
C ASN A 2 2.29 10.15 -4.10
N LEU A 3 3.08 11.21 -3.88
CA LEU A 3 3.54 11.50 -2.50
C LEU A 3 2.38 11.86 -1.57
N VAL A 4 1.38 12.60 -2.07
CA VAL A 4 0.20 13.01 -1.30
C VAL A 4 -0.71 11.81 -0.96
N LEU A 5 -0.89 10.89 -1.90
CA LEU A 5 -1.70 9.68 -1.71
C LEU A 5 -1.05 8.69 -0.73
N SER A 6 0.29 8.64 -0.67
CA SER A 6 1.05 7.85 0.31
C SER A 6 0.91 8.39 1.74
N LEU A 7 0.85 9.72 1.92
CA LEU A 7 0.66 10.36 3.23
C LEU A 7 -0.75 10.16 3.77
N ILE A 8 -1.78 10.23 2.91
CA ILE A 8 -3.17 9.99 3.29
C ILE A 8 -3.39 8.54 3.74
N ALA A 9 -2.70 7.57 3.12
CA ALA A 9 -2.74 6.17 3.52
C ALA A 9 -2.09 5.90 4.89
N LEU A 10 -1.24 6.81 5.39
CA LEU A 10 -0.62 6.71 6.72
C LEU A 10 -1.55 7.21 7.84
N ILE A 11 -2.55 8.04 7.49
CA ILE A 11 -3.48 8.60 8.47
C ILE A 11 -4.48 7.50 8.84
N PRO A 12 -4.57 7.11 10.14
CA PRO A 12 -5.53 6.12 10.58
C PRO A 12 -6.94 6.54 10.15
N TRP A 13 -7.72 5.56 9.70
CA TRP A 13 -9.08 5.75 9.20
C TRP A 13 -9.95 6.53 10.20
N GLU A 14 -9.74 6.30 11.50
CA GLU A 14 -10.41 7.03 12.58
C GLU A 14 -10.14 8.53 12.51
N ALA A 15 -8.89 8.93 12.24
CA ALA A 15 -8.54 10.34 12.09
C ALA A 15 -9.16 10.96 10.83
N GLN A 16 -9.22 10.22 9.72
CA GLN A 16 -9.88 10.68 8.50
C GLN A 16 -11.38 10.94 8.73
N LEU A 17 -12.06 10.05 9.47
CA LEU A 17 -13.45 10.23 9.87
C LEU A 17 -13.64 11.45 10.76
N VAL A 18 -12.77 11.65 11.75
CA VAL A 18 -12.84 12.81 12.65
C VAL A 18 -12.69 14.12 11.87
N PHE A 19 -11.69 14.21 10.99
CA PHE A 19 -11.52 15.40 10.14
C PHE A 19 -12.73 15.65 9.23
N ALA A 20 -13.26 14.59 8.61
CA ALA A 20 -14.45 14.70 7.77
C ALA A 20 -15.68 15.16 8.55
N LEU A 21 -15.89 14.64 9.77
CA LEU A 21 -16.99 15.03 10.65
C LEU A 21 -16.87 16.49 11.10
N VAL A 22 -15.67 16.93 11.49
CA VAL A 22 -15.42 18.32 11.89
C VAL A 22 -15.66 19.28 10.72
N ALA A 23 -15.18 18.94 9.53
CA ALA A 23 -15.41 19.74 8.33
C ALA A 23 -16.89 19.81 7.97
N LEU A 24 -17.61 18.68 8.02
CA LEU A 24 -19.05 18.61 7.76
C LEU A 24 -19.83 19.44 8.78
N ALA A 25 -19.50 19.33 10.07
CA ALA A 25 -20.14 20.09 11.14
C ALA A 25 -19.92 21.60 10.97
N GLY A 26 -18.70 22.02 10.62
CA GLY A 26 -18.39 23.42 10.31
C GLY A 26 -19.18 23.95 9.11
N LEU A 27 -19.32 23.15 8.06
CA LEU A 27 -20.12 23.50 6.88
C LEU A 27 -21.61 23.65 7.22
N VAL A 28 -22.17 22.70 7.98
CA VAL A 28 -23.57 22.76 8.42
C VAL A 28 -23.80 23.97 9.32
N PHE A 29 -22.86 24.28 10.22
CA PHE A 29 -22.93 25.47 11.07
C PHE A 29 -22.88 26.77 10.27
N LEU A 30 -22.01 26.86 9.26
CA LEU A 30 -21.94 27.99 8.34
C LEU A 30 -23.25 28.19 7.57
N VAL A 31 -23.80 27.11 7.03
CA VAL A 31 -25.08 27.16 6.29
C VAL A 31 -26.21 27.56 7.24
N PHE A 32 -26.19 27.07 8.48
CA PHE A 32 -27.15 27.48 9.51
C PHE A 32 -27.07 28.97 9.82
N THR A 33 -25.86 29.53 9.97
CA THR A 33 -25.69 30.95 10.30
C THR A 33 -26.12 31.88 9.16
N TRP A 34 -25.93 31.48 7.91
CA TRP A 34 -26.22 32.33 6.75
C TRP A 34 -27.62 32.13 6.16
N PHE A 35 -28.15 30.91 6.17
CA PHE A 35 -29.39 30.53 5.49
C PHE A 35 -30.47 29.97 6.44
N GLY A 36 -30.16 29.82 7.72
CA GLY A 36 -31.09 29.35 8.75
C GLY A 36 -31.28 27.83 8.78
N LEU A 37 -32.23 27.39 9.61
CA LEU A 37 -32.38 25.99 10.02
C LEU A 37 -32.83 25.06 8.89
N ALA A 38 -33.68 25.53 7.96
CA ALA A 38 -34.23 24.70 6.89
C ALA A 38 -33.16 24.28 5.86
N ALA A 39 -32.32 25.23 5.44
CA ALA A 39 -31.20 24.96 4.55
C ALA A 39 -30.15 24.07 5.22
N ALA A 40 -29.80 24.36 6.48
CA ALA A 40 -28.84 23.58 7.26
C ALA A 40 -29.28 22.12 7.45
N ARG A 41 -30.57 21.88 7.74
CA ARG A 41 -31.09 20.51 7.93
C ARG A 41 -31.03 19.70 6.64
N THR A 42 -31.37 20.33 5.51
CA THR A 42 -31.30 19.69 4.19
C THR A 42 -29.86 19.32 3.85
N LEU A 43 -28.92 20.23 4.10
CA LEU A 43 -27.50 20.03 3.84
C LEU A 43 -26.86 19.03 4.80
N ALA A 44 -27.34 18.95 6.05
CA ALA A 44 -26.91 17.93 7.01
C ALA A 44 -27.38 16.53 6.58
N VAL A 45 -28.62 16.37 6.13
CA VAL A 45 -29.17 15.07 5.71
C VAL A 45 -28.48 14.59 4.42
N TRP A 46 -28.46 15.43 3.39
CA TRP A 46 -27.82 15.09 2.12
C TRP A 46 -26.30 14.99 2.25
N GLY A 47 -25.69 15.88 3.03
CA GLY A 47 -24.26 15.88 3.30
C GLY A 47 -23.80 14.66 4.10
N ALA A 48 -24.55 14.25 5.13
CA ALA A 48 -24.24 13.04 5.89
C ALA A 48 -24.39 11.78 5.02
N GLY A 49 -25.43 11.70 4.20
CA GLY A 49 -25.62 10.59 3.26
C GLY A 49 -24.49 10.49 2.22
N GLY A 50 -24.11 11.62 1.62
CA GLY A 50 -23.01 11.70 0.66
C GLY A 50 -21.66 11.37 1.29
N ALA A 51 -21.38 11.89 2.50
CA ALA A 51 -20.16 11.59 3.24
C ALA A 51 -20.07 10.11 3.63
N PHE A 52 -21.18 9.48 4.02
CA PHE A 52 -21.22 8.06 4.34
C PHE A 52 -20.93 7.18 3.09
N ALA A 53 -21.52 7.52 1.95
CA ALA A 53 -21.25 6.82 0.69
C ALA A 53 -19.77 6.94 0.26
N LEU A 54 -19.19 8.15 0.38
CA LEU A 54 -17.77 8.37 0.10
C LEU A 54 -16.85 7.63 1.09
N ALA A 55 -17.22 7.56 2.37
CA ALA A 55 -16.46 6.82 3.37
C ALA A 55 -16.44 5.31 3.08
N LEU A 56 -17.58 4.73 2.66
CA LEU A 56 -17.65 3.34 2.21
C LEU A 56 -16.80 3.10 0.97
N LEU A 57 -16.83 4.02 0.01
CA LEU A 57 -16.04 3.94 -1.21
C LEU A 57 -14.53 4.01 -0.90
N ALA A 58 -14.12 4.95 -0.05
CA ALA A 58 -12.75 5.09 0.41
C ALA A 58 -12.25 3.82 1.13
N ARG A 59 -13.09 3.23 1.98
CA ARG A 59 -12.78 1.96 2.67
C ARG A 59 -12.63 0.80 1.69
N ALA A 60 -13.45 0.74 0.65
CA ALA A 60 -13.33 -0.27 -0.41
C ALA A 60 -11.99 -0.12 -1.17
N PHE A 61 -11.59 1.10 -1.50
CA PHE A 61 -10.31 1.38 -2.18
C PHE A 61 -9.08 1.07 -1.31
N GLN A 62 -9.11 1.40 -0.01
CA GLN A 62 -8.03 1.04 0.91
C GLN A 62 -7.83 -0.47 1.02
N LYS A 63 -8.92 -1.24 1.05
CA LYS A 63 -8.86 -2.71 1.06
C LYS A 63 -8.27 -3.26 -0.24
N GLY A 64 -8.61 -2.64 -1.38
CA GLY A 64 -8.00 -2.95 -2.68
C GLY A 64 -6.48 -2.71 -2.69
N GLN A 65 -6.03 -1.57 -2.16
CA GLN A 65 -4.60 -1.25 -2.05
C GLN A 65 -3.84 -2.21 -1.13
N SER A 66 -4.42 -2.61 0.02
CA SER A 66 -3.77 -3.59 0.90
C SER A 66 -3.50 -4.93 0.20
N HIS A 67 -4.37 -5.36 -0.72
CA HIS A 67 -4.17 -6.59 -1.50
C HIS A 67 -3.14 -6.45 -2.63
N GLU A 68 -2.89 -5.25 -3.13
CA GLU A 68 -1.78 -5.01 -4.07
C GLU A 68 -0.44 -4.94 -3.33
N ILE A 69 -0.40 -4.30 -2.16
CA ILE A 69 0.81 -4.23 -1.33
C ILE A 69 1.23 -5.64 -0.87
N ASP A 70 0.30 -6.45 -0.36
CA ASP A 70 0.57 -7.85 0.02
C ASP A 70 1.08 -8.70 -1.16
N ARG A 71 0.56 -8.46 -2.37
CA ARG A 71 1.01 -9.16 -3.57
C ARG A 71 2.39 -8.71 -4.01
N ALA A 72 2.68 -7.41 -3.91
CA ALA A 72 4.00 -6.84 -4.21
C ALA A 72 5.06 -7.35 -3.23
N GLU A 73 4.74 -7.43 -1.93
CA GLU A 73 5.63 -7.95 -0.90
C GLU A 73 5.94 -9.44 -1.11
N LYS A 74 4.92 -10.27 -1.35
CA LYS A 74 5.11 -11.69 -1.71
C LYS A 74 5.86 -11.90 -3.03
N ALA A 75 5.82 -10.94 -3.95
CA ALA A 75 6.61 -10.98 -5.16
C ALA A 75 8.08 -10.62 -4.89
N ALA A 76 8.31 -9.61 -4.05
CA ALA A 76 9.65 -9.19 -3.61
C ALA A 76 10.37 -10.30 -2.84
N ASP A 77 9.69 -10.95 -1.89
CA ASP A 77 10.27 -12.07 -1.12
C ASP A 77 10.68 -13.25 -2.02
N ARG A 78 9.84 -13.57 -3.01
CA ARG A 78 10.16 -14.61 -4.00
C ARG A 78 11.35 -14.22 -4.89
N ALA A 79 11.50 -12.95 -5.22
CA ALA A 79 12.66 -12.46 -5.97
C ALA A 79 13.95 -12.54 -5.14
N ILE A 80 13.88 -12.15 -3.86
CA ILE A 80 15.01 -12.26 -2.92
C ILE A 80 15.41 -13.73 -2.71
N GLY A 81 14.43 -14.63 -2.51
CA GLY A 81 14.68 -16.06 -2.38
C GLY A 81 15.37 -16.65 -3.60
N LYS A 82 14.92 -16.30 -4.82
CA LYS A 82 15.57 -16.72 -6.06
C LYS A 82 16.99 -16.16 -6.21
N ALA A 83 17.22 -14.91 -5.82
CA ALA A 83 18.55 -14.31 -5.86
C ALA A 83 19.51 -15.00 -4.87
N ASN A 84 19.05 -15.36 -3.68
CA ASN A 84 19.82 -16.10 -2.70
C ASN A 84 20.12 -17.53 -3.16
N GLU A 85 19.15 -18.23 -3.77
CA GLU A 85 19.40 -19.52 -4.40
C GLU A 85 20.42 -19.44 -5.53
N ALA A 86 20.34 -18.41 -6.38
CA ALA A 86 21.29 -18.20 -7.45
C ALA A 86 22.71 -17.95 -6.92
N ARG A 87 22.85 -17.16 -5.84
CA ARG A 87 24.13 -16.97 -5.14
C ARG A 87 24.66 -18.26 -4.54
N ALA A 88 23.81 -19.03 -3.86
CA ALA A 88 24.19 -20.31 -3.28
C ALA A 88 24.60 -21.35 -4.34
N ARG A 89 23.94 -21.36 -5.50
CA ARG A 89 24.36 -22.20 -6.64
C ARG A 89 25.70 -21.74 -7.22
N ALA A 90 25.89 -20.43 -7.37
CA ALA A 90 27.15 -19.86 -7.85
C ALA A 90 28.33 -20.22 -6.93
N GLU A 91 28.14 -20.12 -5.61
CA GLU A 91 29.14 -20.52 -4.61
C GLU A 91 29.45 -22.02 -4.69
N ARG A 92 28.44 -22.89 -4.84
CA ARG A 92 28.67 -24.33 -5.03
C ARG A 92 29.44 -24.63 -6.32
N SER A 93 29.09 -23.99 -7.44
CA SER A 93 29.84 -24.16 -8.69
C SER A 93 31.26 -23.58 -8.64
N ALA A 94 31.50 -22.53 -7.85
CA ALA A 94 32.84 -21.98 -7.64
C ALA A 94 33.73 -22.89 -6.77
N LEU A 95 33.13 -23.72 -5.92
CA LEU A 95 33.82 -24.74 -5.13
C LEU A 95 34.09 -26.01 -5.96
N ASP A 96 33.15 -26.44 -6.81
CA ASP A 96 33.32 -27.63 -7.67
C ASP A 96 34.29 -27.42 -8.86
N GLY A 97 34.56 -26.17 -9.25
CA GLY A 97 35.45 -25.85 -10.37
C GLY A 97 36.95 -25.84 -10.06
N ARG A 98 37.37 -26.07 -8.81
CA ARG A 98 38.78 -25.98 -8.39
C ARG A 98 39.52 -27.31 -8.20
N LEU A 99 38.90 -28.44 -8.52
CA LEU A 99 39.45 -29.78 -8.28
C LEU A 99 39.50 -30.71 -9.51
N ARG A 100 39.25 -30.22 -10.73
CA ARG A 100 39.12 -31.10 -11.91
C ARG A 100 40.16 -30.92 -13.03
N ASP A 101 41.09 -29.98 -12.91
CA ASP A 101 42.03 -29.67 -14.00
C ASP A 101 43.44 -30.28 -13.82
N ASP A 102 43.73 -31.04 -12.76
CA ASP A 102 45.08 -31.57 -12.50
C ASP A 102 45.35 -33.02 -12.98
N ASP A 103 44.37 -33.76 -13.51
CA ASP A 103 44.56 -35.19 -13.86
C ASP A 103 44.84 -35.44 -15.36
N GLY A 104 45.43 -34.46 -16.05
CA GLY A 104 45.58 -34.45 -17.51
C GLY A 104 46.91 -34.92 -18.11
N PHE A 105 47.91 -35.32 -17.32
CA PHE A 105 49.24 -35.69 -17.87
C PHE A 105 49.80 -36.99 -17.28
N GLN A 106 49.30 -38.13 -17.78
CA GLN A 106 50.12 -39.34 -17.81
C GLN A 106 51.20 -39.15 -18.90
N ARG A 107 52.41 -38.81 -18.46
CA ARG A 107 53.61 -38.91 -19.28
C ARG A 107 53.78 -40.36 -19.71
N ARG A 108 53.82 -40.57 -21.03
CA ARG A 108 54.34 -41.79 -21.65
C ARG A 108 55.85 -41.76 -21.49
N ASP A 109 56.37 -42.67 -20.68
CA ASP A 109 57.74 -43.19 -20.79
C ASP A 109 57.64 -44.72 -20.92
#